data_AF-A0A2V8QAQ6-F1
#
_entry.id   AF-A0A2V8QAQ6-F1
#
_cell.length_a   1.000
_cell.length_b   1.000
_cell.length_c   1.000
_cell.angle_alpha   90.00
_cell.angle_beta   90.00
_cell.angle_gamma   90.00
#
_symmetry.space_group_name_H-M   'P 1'
#
loop_
_entity.id
_entity.type
_entity.pdbx_description
1 polymer ?
#
loop_
_entity_poly.entity_id
_entity_poly.type
_entity_poly.pdbx_seq_one_letter_code
_entity_poly.pdbx_strand_id
1 'polypeptide(L)'
;MVPYAAEVFPEAFTTARSSRIHTLEAVRTFWEKATLLHAEYHRSPETRSPHRFSRHYYDLFMLSQTDIGNDALTRLDLLERVVKDKRLFFASAWASYDTARPGEFHLLPANHRIDDPRSDYKEMKAMIFGAYPEWDEIIEGLTALERRINDISAT
;
A
#
# COMPACT_ATOMS: atom_id res chain seq x y z
N MET A 1 -11.21 -13.66 19.02
CA MET A 1 -11.77 -12.35 18.61
C MET A 1 -13.23 -12.57 18.26
N VAL A 2 -14.15 -11.77 18.81
CA VAL A 2 -15.57 -11.75 18.40
C VAL A 2 -15.71 -10.62 17.37
N PRO A 3 -16.35 -10.82 16.20
CA PRO A 3 -16.58 -9.73 15.26
C PRO A 3 -17.51 -8.67 15.86
N TYR A 4 -17.26 -7.37 15.62
CA TYR A 4 -18.14 -6.29 16.10
C TYR A 4 -19.62 -6.49 15.75
N ALA A 5 -19.91 -7.04 14.56
CA ALA A 5 -21.28 -7.35 14.16
C ALA A 5 -21.96 -8.37 15.10
N ALA A 6 -21.21 -9.36 15.61
CA ALA A 6 -21.72 -10.35 16.56
C ALA A 6 -21.82 -9.79 17.99
N GLU A 7 -21.05 -8.75 18.33
CA GLU A 7 -21.20 -8.01 19.59
C GLU A 7 -22.48 -7.17 19.60
N VAL A 8 -22.79 -6.49 18.48
CA VAL A 8 -23.97 -5.62 18.35
C VAL A 8 -25.25 -6.42 18.08
N PHE A 9 -25.16 -7.53 17.35
CA PHE A 9 -26.32 -8.34 16.96
C PHE A 9 -26.17 -9.81 17.39
N PRO A 10 -26.07 -10.11 18.70
CA PRO A 10 -25.75 -11.46 19.19
C PRO A 10 -26.77 -12.52 18.74
N GLU A 11 -28.04 -12.13 18.56
CA GLU A 11 -29.13 -13.02 18.13
C GLU A 11 -29.04 -13.39 16.63
N ALA A 12 -28.35 -12.60 15.81
CA ALA A 12 -28.13 -12.90 14.40
C ALA A 12 -26.92 -13.83 14.17
N PHE A 13 -26.02 -13.95 15.15
CA PHE A 13 -24.78 -14.73 15.06
C PHE A 13 -24.81 -15.97 15.98
N THR A 14 -25.88 -16.78 15.86
CA THR A 14 -26.14 -17.96 16.69
C THR A 14 -25.44 -19.24 16.22
N THR A 15 -25.14 -19.37 14.93
CA THR A 15 -24.61 -20.62 14.34
C THR A 15 -23.09 -20.63 14.23
N ALA A 16 -22.47 -19.52 13.81
CA ALA A 16 -21.03 -19.39 13.75
C ALA A 16 -20.61 -17.95 14.05
N ARG A 17 -19.71 -17.78 15.02
CA ARG A 17 -19.15 -16.47 15.40
C ARG A 17 -17.88 -16.11 14.62
N SER A 18 -17.42 -17.01 13.74
CA SER A 18 -16.21 -16.83 12.93
C SER A 18 -16.31 -17.63 11.63
N SER A 19 -15.72 -17.10 10.56
CA SER A 19 -15.65 -17.73 9.24
C SER A 19 -14.23 -17.70 8.71
N ARG A 20 -13.83 -18.73 7.97
CA ARG A 20 -12.57 -18.71 7.20
C ARG A 20 -12.84 -18.08 5.84
N ILE A 21 -12.03 -17.10 5.46
CA ILE A 21 -12.14 -16.39 4.19
C ILE A 21 -10.83 -16.56 3.44
N HIS A 22 -10.89 -16.89 2.16
CA HIS A 22 -9.72 -16.89 1.29
C HIS A 22 -9.40 -15.44 0.90
N THR A 23 -8.19 -15.00 1.20
CA THR A 23 -7.70 -13.65 0.90
C THR A 23 -6.40 -13.73 0.10
N LEU A 24 -6.03 -12.61 -0.51
CA LEU A 24 -4.69 -12.47 -1.09
C LEU A 24 -3.64 -12.58 0.03
N GLU A 25 -2.49 -13.16 -0.29
CA GLU A 25 -1.34 -13.20 0.61
C GLU A 25 -0.93 -11.77 1.00
N ALA A 26 -0.61 -11.55 2.29
CA ALA A 26 -0.27 -10.23 2.79
C ALA A 26 1.02 -9.67 2.16
N VAL A 27 2.03 -10.53 1.96
CA VAL A 27 3.28 -10.17 1.27
C VAL A 27 3.03 -9.76 -0.18
N ARG A 28 2.14 -10.46 -0.89
CA ARG A 28 1.72 -10.03 -2.23
C ARG A 28 0.99 -8.69 -2.17
N THR A 29 0.08 -8.50 -1.23
CA THR A 29 -0.62 -7.22 -1.02
C THR A 29 0.36 -6.06 -0.78
N PHE A 30 1.43 -6.28 -0.02
CA PHE A 30 2.50 -5.31 0.16
C PHE A 30 3.09 -4.86 -1.19
N TRP A 31 3.49 -5.81 -2.05
CA TRP A 31 4.05 -5.47 -3.36
C TRP A 31 3.03 -4.85 -4.32
N GLU A 32 1.75 -5.24 -4.24
CA GLU A 32 0.67 -4.59 -4.98
C GLU A 32 0.51 -3.12 -4.59
N LYS A 33 0.65 -2.79 -3.29
CA LYS A 33 0.61 -1.40 -2.81
C LYS A 33 1.87 -0.62 -3.19
N ALA A 34 3.05 -1.21 -3.00
CA ALA A 34 4.33 -0.57 -3.35
C ALA A 34 4.38 -0.20 -4.84
N THR A 35 4.06 -1.13 -5.73
CA THR A 35 4.04 -0.86 -7.18
C THR A 35 2.94 0.12 -7.59
N LEU A 36 1.83 0.19 -6.84
CA LEU A 36 0.80 1.22 -7.04
C LEU A 36 1.32 2.63 -6.69
N LEU A 37 2.06 2.78 -5.60
CA LEU A 37 2.68 4.07 -5.25
C LEU A 37 3.77 4.46 -6.25
N HIS A 38 4.57 3.51 -6.72
CA HIS A 38 5.55 3.75 -7.78
C HIS A 38 4.91 4.25 -9.07
N ALA A 39 3.79 3.63 -9.48
CA ALA A 39 3.03 4.12 -10.63
C ALA A 39 2.48 5.53 -10.38
N GLU A 40 1.98 5.82 -9.18
CA GLU A 40 1.47 7.15 -8.84
C GLU A 40 2.55 8.23 -8.87
N TYR A 41 3.78 7.92 -8.45
CA TYR A 41 4.91 8.84 -8.56
C TYR A 41 5.16 9.28 -10.02
N HIS A 42 4.98 8.36 -10.98
CA HIS A 42 5.18 8.62 -12.41
C HIS A 42 3.94 9.18 -13.12
N ARG A 43 2.82 9.39 -12.40
CA ARG A 43 1.60 9.97 -12.97
C ARG A 43 1.91 11.34 -13.59
N SER A 44 1.40 11.56 -14.80
CA SER A 44 1.53 12.86 -15.49
C SER A 44 0.95 13.99 -14.63
N PRO A 45 1.64 15.15 -14.52
CA PRO A 45 1.16 16.35 -13.82
C PRO A 45 -0.22 16.83 -14.27
N GLU A 46 -0.64 16.50 -15.49
CA GLU A 46 -1.93 16.92 -16.07
C GLU A 46 -3.12 16.07 -15.59
N THR A 47 -2.87 14.89 -15.03
CA THR A 47 -3.92 13.94 -14.64
C THR A 47 -4.13 13.91 -13.13
N ARG A 48 -5.36 14.06 -12.63
CA ARG A 48 -5.58 14.07 -11.17
C ARG A 48 -5.38 12.68 -10.55
N SER A 49 -4.91 12.66 -9.31
CA SER A 49 -4.90 11.46 -8.47
C SER A 49 -6.35 10.99 -8.25
N PRO A 50 -6.60 9.68 -8.15
CA PRO A 50 -7.90 9.19 -7.73
C PRO A 50 -8.28 9.70 -6.34
N HIS A 51 -9.58 9.85 -6.07
CA HIS A 51 -10.06 10.21 -4.73
C HIS A 51 -9.69 9.13 -3.69
N ARG A 52 -9.32 9.54 -2.47
CA ARG A 52 -8.88 8.66 -1.37
C ARG A 52 -7.62 7.85 -1.68
N PHE A 53 -6.76 8.35 -2.55
CA PHE A 53 -5.52 7.66 -2.89
C PHE A 53 -4.52 7.65 -1.72
N SER A 54 -4.58 8.63 -0.80
CA SER A 54 -3.73 8.69 0.39
C SER A 54 -3.79 7.40 1.25
N ARG A 55 -4.89 6.64 1.17
CA ARG A 55 -5.03 5.34 1.84
C ARG A 55 -3.96 4.34 1.47
N HIS A 56 -3.42 4.43 0.25
CA HIS A 56 -2.41 3.50 -0.22
C HIS A 56 -1.05 3.76 0.43
N TYR A 57 -0.74 5.01 0.75
CA TYR A 57 0.42 5.38 1.56
C TYR A 57 0.26 4.85 2.98
N TYR A 58 -0.90 5.09 3.60
CA TYR A 58 -1.23 4.56 4.92
C TYR A 58 -1.14 3.02 4.97
N ASP A 59 -1.81 2.32 4.05
CA ASP A 59 -1.84 0.85 4.02
C ASP A 59 -0.41 0.28 3.91
N LEU A 60 0.41 0.82 3.00
CA LEU A 60 1.78 0.33 2.82
C LEU A 60 2.64 0.62 4.05
N PHE A 61 2.50 1.82 4.64
CA PHE A 61 3.18 2.16 5.87
C PHE A 61 2.80 1.17 6.98
N MET A 62 1.51 0.94 7.23
CA MET A 62 1.07 -0.01 8.25
C MET A 62 1.57 -1.44 8.02
N LEU A 63 1.57 -1.93 6.77
CA LEU A 63 2.14 -3.24 6.44
C LEU A 63 3.65 -3.28 6.71
N SER A 64 4.37 -2.21 6.39
CA SER A 64 5.82 -2.11 6.59
C SER A 64 6.25 -2.09 8.06
N GLN A 65 5.34 -1.70 8.96
CA GLN A 65 5.58 -1.71 10.42
C GLN A 65 5.36 -3.09 11.06
N THR A 66 5.06 -4.12 10.26
CA THR A 66 4.86 -5.50 10.72
C THR A 66 5.88 -6.44 10.09
N ASP A 67 5.93 -7.70 10.53
CA ASP A 67 6.80 -8.73 9.95
C ASP A 67 6.55 -8.93 8.44
N ILE A 68 5.34 -8.63 7.95
CA ILE A 68 5.00 -8.67 6.52
C ILE A 68 5.96 -7.79 5.70
N GLY A 69 6.34 -6.63 6.22
CA GLY A 69 7.29 -5.75 5.55
C GLY A 69 8.66 -6.39 5.39
N ASN A 70 9.17 -7.03 6.44
CA ASN A 70 10.47 -7.72 6.39
C ASN A 70 10.40 -8.95 5.46
N ASP A 71 9.35 -9.75 5.58
CA ASP A 71 9.12 -10.92 4.73
C ASP A 71 9.04 -10.52 3.25
N ALA A 72 8.37 -9.40 2.94
CA ALA A 72 8.25 -8.90 1.58
C ALA A 72 9.60 -8.59 0.94
N LEU A 73 10.51 -7.95 1.68
CA LEU A 73 11.85 -7.62 1.17
C LEU A 73 12.71 -8.87 0.87
N THR A 74 12.36 -10.04 1.43
CA THR A 74 13.00 -11.33 1.09
C THR A 74 12.38 -12.03 -0.12
N ARG A 75 11.24 -11.54 -0.62
CA ARG A 75 10.42 -12.17 -1.66
C ARG A 75 10.32 -11.32 -2.92
N LEU A 76 11.47 -11.00 -3.52
CA LEU A 76 11.51 -10.26 -4.80
C LEU A 76 10.85 -11.03 -5.96
N ASP A 77 10.77 -12.36 -5.87
CA ASP A 77 10.01 -13.17 -6.83
C ASP A 77 8.52 -12.78 -6.89
N LEU A 78 7.95 -12.32 -5.76
CA LEU A 78 6.59 -11.80 -5.72
C LEU A 78 6.49 -10.41 -6.33
N LEU A 79 7.49 -9.55 -6.11
CA LEU A 79 7.57 -8.25 -6.79
C LEU A 79 7.56 -8.44 -8.31
N GLU A 80 8.43 -9.30 -8.84
CA GLU A 80 8.50 -9.58 -10.28
C GLU A 80 7.17 -10.08 -10.85
N ARG A 81 6.49 -10.98 -10.12
CA ARG A 81 5.16 -11.48 -10.52
C ARG A 81 4.11 -10.39 -10.51
N VAL A 82 4.07 -9.55 -9.47
CA VAL A 82 3.14 -8.41 -9.38
C VAL A 82 3.39 -7.43 -10.52
N VAL A 83 4.65 -7.07 -10.79
CA VAL A 83 5.03 -6.21 -11.91
C VAL A 83 4.57 -6.81 -13.24
N LYS A 84 4.81 -8.10 -13.45
CA LYS A 84 4.36 -8.81 -14.66
C LYS A 84 2.84 -8.77 -14.82
N ASP A 85 2.08 -9.08 -13.76
CA ASP A 85 0.62 -9.04 -13.78
C ASP A 85 0.11 -7.62 -14.05
N LYS A 86 0.68 -6.59 -13.40
CA LYS A 86 0.30 -5.20 -13.61
C LYS A 86 0.58 -4.70 -15.02
N ARG A 87 1.69 -5.10 -15.63
CA ARG A 87 2.00 -4.79 -17.02
C ARG A 87 1.02 -5.41 -18.01
N LEU A 88 0.40 -6.53 -17.68
CA LEU A 88 -0.58 -7.19 -18.54
C LEU A 88 -1.99 -6.62 -18.37
N PHE A 89 -2.42 -6.38 -17.14
CA PHE A 89 -3.82 -6.04 -16.84
C PHE A 89 -4.08 -4.55 -16.58
N PHE A 90 -3.04 -3.79 -16.20
CA PHE A 90 -3.14 -2.39 -15.78
C PHE A 90 -2.15 -1.50 -16.51
N ALA A 91 -1.78 -1.87 -17.74
CA ALA A 91 -0.85 -1.12 -18.56
C ALA A 91 -1.33 0.33 -18.74
N SER A 92 -0.50 1.27 -18.32
CA SER A 92 -0.68 2.67 -18.63
C SER A 92 0.67 3.28 -18.94
N ALA A 93 0.74 4.19 -19.91
CA ALA A 93 1.99 4.79 -20.36
C ALA A 93 2.76 5.50 -19.22
N TRP A 94 2.04 5.95 -18.19
CA TRP A 94 2.62 6.63 -17.03
C TRP A 94 2.97 5.70 -15.86
N ALA A 95 2.58 4.42 -15.87
CA ALA A 95 2.68 3.59 -14.68
C ALA A 95 4.11 3.08 -14.38
N SER A 96 5.02 3.16 -15.36
CA SER A 96 6.46 2.85 -15.23
C SER A 96 6.79 1.52 -14.52
N TYR A 97 5.94 0.49 -14.67
CA TYR A 97 6.14 -0.77 -13.93
C TYR A 97 7.44 -1.49 -14.27
N ASP A 98 8.06 -1.20 -15.42
CA ASP A 98 9.36 -1.72 -15.82
C ASP A 98 10.52 -1.19 -14.94
N THR A 99 10.35 -0.03 -14.31
CA THR A 99 11.31 0.56 -13.37
C THR A 99 10.93 0.31 -11.91
N ALA A 100 9.83 -0.40 -11.64
CA ALA A 100 9.43 -0.81 -10.29
C ALA A 100 10.29 -1.96 -9.76
N ARG A 101 11.59 -1.69 -9.56
CA ARG A 101 12.63 -2.62 -9.13
C ARG A 101 13.60 -1.96 -8.14
N PRO A 102 14.32 -2.74 -7.31
CA PRO A 102 15.39 -2.21 -6.47
C PRO A 102 16.36 -1.30 -7.26
N GLY A 103 16.64 -0.12 -6.69
CA GLY A 103 17.53 0.90 -7.25
C GLY A 103 16.79 2.04 -7.93
N GLU A 104 15.55 1.81 -8.39
CA GLU A 104 14.71 2.78 -9.11
C GLU A 104 13.31 2.93 -8.50
N PHE A 105 13.06 2.26 -7.38
CA PHE A 105 11.74 2.25 -6.75
C PHE A 105 11.42 3.61 -6.13
N HIS A 106 10.14 3.99 -6.19
CA HIS A 106 9.62 5.25 -5.68
C HIS A 106 8.33 4.96 -4.91
N LEU A 107 8.22 5.41 -3.67
CA LEU A 107 7.08 5.23 -2.78
C LEU A 107 6.48 6.55 -2.32
N LEU A 108 7.22 7.65 -2.44
CA LEU A 108 6.76 8.96 -2.02
C LEU A 108 5.92 9.63 -3.12
N PRO A 109 5.00 10.55 -2.75
CA PRO A 109 4.36 11.40 -3.74
C PRO A 109 5.42 12.20 -4.50
N ALA A 110 5.19 12.42 -5.80
CA ALA A 110 6.04 13.34 -6.56
C ALA A 110 5.96 14.76 -5.98
N ASN A 111 7.09 15.48 -5.96
CA ASN A 111 7.21 16.80 -5.32
C ASN A 111 6.12 17.80 -5.72
N HIS A 112 5.70 17.76 -6.99
CA HIS A 112 4.67 18.65 -7.54
C HIS A 112 3.24 18.34 -7.05
N ARG A 113 3.05 17.29 -6.25
CA ARG A 113 1.74 16.78 -5.78
C ARG A 113 1.66 16.53 -4.29
N ILE A 114 2.69 16.86 -3.50
CA ILE A 114 2.77 16.44 -2.10
C ILE A 114 1.61 16.94 -1.22
N ASP A 115 1.02 18.09 -1.55
CA ASP A 115 -0.08 18.69 -0.78
C ASP A 115 -1.42 17.97 -0.95
N ASP A 116 -1.66 17.36 -2.12
CA ASP A 116 -2.94 16.71 -2.46
C ASP A 116 -3.20 15.47 -1.59
N PRO A 117 -2.26 14.49 -1.48
CA PRO A 117 -2.39 13.36 -0.57
C PRO A 117 -2.51 13.73 0.91
N ARG A 118 -1.86 14.81 1.37
CA ARG A 118 -1.96 15.24 2.76
C ARG A 118 -3.36 15.73 3.10
N SER A 119 -3.99 16.48 2.20
CA SER A 119 -5.38 16.92 2.39
C SER A 119 -6.35 15.74 2.34
N ASP A 120 -6.19 14.87 1.34
CA ASP A 120 -6.98 13.64 1.20
C ASP A 120 -6.88 12.73 2.44
N TYR A 121 -5.69 12.62 3.06
CA TYR A 121 -5.48 11.80 4.26
C TYR A 121 -6.25 12.31 5.48
N LYS A 122 -6.41 13.63 5.62
CA LYS A 122 -7.18 14.23 6.73
C LYS A 122 -8.64 13.82 6.66
N GLU A 123 -9.21 13.75 5.46
CA GLU A 123 -10.58 13.31 5.24
C GLU A 123 -10.78 11.82 5.57
N MET A 124 -9.69 11.03 5.55
CA MET A 124 -9.75 9.62 5.91
C MET A 124 -9.86 9.34 7.40
N LYS A 125 -9.64 10.33 8.28
CA LYS A 125 -9.60 10.11 9.74
C LYS A 125 -10.84 9.38 10.27
N ALA A 126 -12.02 9.67 9.72
CA ALA A 126 -13.27 9.02 10.12
C ALA A 126 -13.34 7.51 9.79
N MET A 127 -12.49 7.01 8.89
CA MET A 127 -12.45 5.61 8.47
C MET A 127 -11.43 4.77 9.25
N ILE A 128 -10.51 5.40 9.97
CA ILE A 128 -9.42 4.71 10.67
C ILE A 128 -9.85 4.43 12.11
N PHE A 129 -9.77 3.16 12.49
CA PHE A 129 -10.07 2.71 13.84
C PHE A 129 -8.78 2.63 14.66
N GLY A 130 -8.78 3.22 15.86
CA GLY A 130 -7.61 3.20 16.74
C GLY A 130 -6.59 4.27 16.40
N ALA A 131 -5.31 3.90 16.40
CA ALA A 131 -4.21 4.83 16.16
C ALA A 131 -4.28 5.39 14.73
N TYR A 132 -4.14 6.70 14.62
CA TYR A 132 -4.09 7.45 13.37
C TYR A 132 -2.71 8.11 13.32
N PRO A 133 -1.71 7.49 12.66
CA PRO A 133 -0.38 8.06 12.54
C PRO A 133 -0.46 9.40 11.80
N GLU A 134 0.40 10.33 12.16
CA GLU A 134 0.45 11.61 11.47
C GLU A 134 0.98 11.41 10.05
N TRP A 135 0.54 12.26 9.10
CA TRP A 135 0.97 12.13 7.70
C TRP A 135 2.50 12.16 7.56
N ASP A 136 3.17 12.99 8.35
CA ASP A 136 4.62 13.14 8.28
C ASP A 136 5.34 11.87 8.78
N GLU A 137 4.78 11.15 9.74
CA GLU A 137 5.27 9.83 10.18
C GLU A 137 5.17 8.79 9.06
N ILE A 138 4.05 8.78 8.32
CA ILE A 138 3.86 7.91 7.16
C ILE A 138 4.93 8.18 6.11
N ILE A 139 5.17 9.45 5.78
CA ILE A 139 6.15 9.85 4.77
C ILE A 139 7.58 9.49 5.20
N GLU A 140 7.93 9.72 6.46
CA GLU A 140 9.24 9.33 7.00
C GLU A 140 9.45 7.81 6.95
N GLY A 141 8.44 7.03 7.35
CA GLY A 141 8.48 5.57 7.29
C GLY A 141 8.60 5.05 5.86
N LEU A 142 7.83 5.62 4.91
CA LEU A 142 7.92 5.24 3.50
C LEU A 142 9.25 5.67 2.86
N THR A 143 9.82 6.80 3.29
CA THR A 143 11.16 7.22 2.86
C THR A 143 12.22 6.19 3.28
N ALA A 144 12.16 5.71 4.53
CA ALA A 144 13.05 4.68 5.01
C ALA A 144 12.83 3.34 4.26
N LEU A 145 11.58 2.99 3.99
CA LEU A 145 11.24 1.78 3.25
C LEU A 145 11.74 1.82 1.79
N GLU A 146 11.57 2.95 1.10
CA GLU A 146 12.06 3.15 -0.26
C GLU A 146 13.57 2.92 -0.34
N ARG A 147 14.34 3.51 0.59
CA ARG A 147 15.79 3.29 0.70
C ARG A 147 16.11 1.81 0.89
N ARG A 148 15.43 1.15 1.84
CA ARG A 148 15.63 -0.29 2.11
C ARG A 148 15.37 -1.14 0.86
N ILE A 149 14.31 -0.85 0.11
CA ILE A 149 14.01 -1.57 -1.15
C ILE A 149 15.11 -1.32 -2.17
N ASN A 150 15.55 -0.07 -2.31
CA ASN A 150 16.53 0.31 -3.32
C ASN A 150 17.96 -0.16 -3.01
N ASP A 151 18.26 -0.39 -1.73
CA ASP A 151 19.55 -0.95 -1.28
C ASP A 151 19.63 -2.47 -1.43
N ILE A 152 18.53 -3.15 -1.81
CA ILE A 152 18.57 -4.58 -2.13
C ILE A 152 19.38 -4.75 -3.41
N SER A 153 20.64 -5.15 -3.25
CA SER A 153 21.56 -5.38 -4.36
C SER A 153 20.93 -6.38 -5.33
N ALA A 154 20.68 -5.95 -6.57
CA ALA A 154 20.33 -6.84 -7.66
C ALA A 154 21.51 -7.81 -7.84
N THR A 155 21.38 -9.00 -7.29
CA THR A 155 22.38 -10.07 -7.44
C THR A 155 22.18 -10.72 -8.80
#